data_AF-X1DQ21-F1
#
_entry.id   AF-X1DQ21-F1
#
_cell.length_a   1.000
_cell.length_b   1.000
_cell.length_c   1.000
_cell.angle_alpha   90.00
_cell.angle_beta   90.00
_cell.angle_gamma   90.00
#
_symmetry.space_group_name_H-M   'P 1'
#
loop_
_entity.id
_entity.type
_entity.pdbx_description
1 polymer ?
#
loop_
_entity_poly.entity_id
_entity_poly.type
_entity_poly.pdbx_seq_one_letter_code
_entity_poly.pdbx_strand_id
1 'polypeptide(L)'
;MVTEQDKTLEALQIAIQMEIDGKEYYLRASQESSNELGRKLLESLATEEDTHRQKFEEIYSAIRSKKAWPMTDFQPDGGKRLRTIFVRATEEMGHNIKALATELDAIQTA
;
A
#
# COMPACT_ATOMS: atom_id res chain seq x y z
N MET A 1 -4.54 19.64 -31.52
CA MET A 1 -4.68 20.19 -30.15
C MET A 1 -4.79 19.01 -29.20
N VAL A 2 -4.10 19.05 -28.06
CA VAL A 2 -4.20 18.01 -27.02
C VAL A 2 -5.60 18.08 -26.40
N THR A 3 -6.28 16.95 -26.28
CA THR A 3 -7.62 16.87 -25.69
C THR A 3 -7.55 16.59 -24.20
N GLU A 4 -8.63 16.86 -23.46
CA GLU A 4 -8.73 16.46 -22.05
C GLU A 4 -8.64 14.93 -21.87
N GLN A 5 -9.08 14.17 -22.87
CA GLN A 5 -8.91 12.72 -22.89
C GLN A 5 -7.42 12.34 -22.95
N ASP A 6 -6.62 13.00 -23.79
CA ASP A 6 -5.19 12.72 -23.91
C ASP A 6 -4.45 12.98 -22.59
N LYS A 7 -4.74 14.11 -21.93
CA LYS A 7 -4.18 14.44 -20.61
C LYS A 7 -4.58 13.42 -19.55
N THR A 8 -5.83 12.96 -19.57
CA THR A 8 -6.32 11.93 -18.64
C THR A 8 -5.59 10.60 -18.84
N LEU A 9 -5.37 10.20 -20.09
CA LEU A 9 -4.64 8.98 -20.41
C LEU A 9 -3.17 9.06 -19.99
N GLU A 10 -2.53 10.22 -20.17
CA GLU A 10 -1.16 10.47 -19.70
C GLU A 10 -1.06 10.38 -18.18
N ALA A 11 -1.98 11.03 -17.45
CA ALA A 11 -2.03 10.94 -15.98
C ALA A 11 -2.23 9.49 -15.49
N LEU A 12 -3.06 8.71 -16.17
CA LEU A 12 -3.28 7.30 -15.85
C LEU A 12 -2.03 6.44 -16.14
N GLN A 13 -1.27 6.75 -17.18
CA GLN A 13 0.02 6.07 -17.43
C GLN A 13 1.04 6.37 -16.33
N ILE A 14 1.10 7.61 -15.86
CA ILE A 14 1.94 8.00 -14.73
C ILE A 14 1.50 7.23 -13.48
N ALA A 15 0.21 7.16 -13.18
CA ALA A 15 -0.30 6.40 -12.04
C ALA A 15 0.05 4.91 -12.12
N ILE A 16 -0.14 4.27 -13.28
CA ILE A 16 0.24 2.87 -13.50
C ILE A 16 1.73 2.65 -13.22
N GLN A 17 2.60 3.56 -13.71
CA GLN A 17 4.04 3.46 -13.45
C GLN A 17 4.36 3.66 -11.97
N MET A 18 3.69 4.60 -11.30
CA MET A 18 3.85 4.81 -9.86
C MET A 18 3.55 3.56 -9.04
N GLU A 19 2.50 2.79 -9.37
CA GLU A 19 2.19 1.55 -8.65
C GLU A 19 3.23 0.44 -8.93
N ILE A 20 3.81 0.40 -10.14
CA ILE A 20 4.91 -0.53 -10.46
C ILE A 20 6.15 -0.19 -9.61
N ASP A 21 6.52 1.09 -9.59
CA ASP A 21 7.67 1.60 -8.84
C ASP A 21 7.45 1.43 -7.33
N GLY A 22 6.23 1.70 -6.85
CA GLY A 22 5.81 1.53 -5.46
C GLY A 22 5.92 0.08 -5.00
N LYS A 23 5.46 -0.86 -5.83
CA LYS A 23 5.61 -2.30 -5.56
C LYS A 23 7.07 -2.70 -5.44
N GLU A 24 7.91 -2.30 -6.39
CA GLU A 24 9.35 -2.61 -6.35
C GLU A 24 10.02 -2.01 -5.10
N TYR A 25 9.67 -0.77 -4.78
CA TYR A 25 10.16 -0.07 -3.60
C TYR A 25 9.83 -0.84 -2.32
N TYR A 26 8.57 -1.23 -2.12
CA TYR A 26 8.15 -1.94 -0.92
C TYR A 26 8.77 -3.34 -0.82
N LEU A 27 8.94 -4.05 -1.94
CA LEU A 27 9.65 -5.34 -1.95
C LEU A 27 11.12 -5.20 -1.59
N ARG A 28 11.80 -4.16 -2.07
CA ARG A 28 13.20 -3.89 -1.71
C ARG A 28 13.32 -3.53 -0.23
N ALA A 29 12.45 -2.63 0.24
CA ALA A 29 12.42 -2.22 1.63
C ALA A 29 12.11 -3.39 2.57
N SER A 30 11.27 -4.35 2.16
CA SER A 30 10.99 -5.54 2.96
C SER A 30 12.20 -6.47 3.06
N GLN A 31 12.98 -6.62 1.99
CA GLN A 31 14.23 -7.40 1.96
C GLN A 31 15.34 -6.77 2.83
N GLU A 32 15.37 -5.45 2.92
CA GLU A 32 16.34 -4.71 3.73
C GLU A 32 15.93 -4.59 5.21
N SER A 33 14.68 -4.93 5.55
CA SER A 33 14.18 -4.80 6.91
C SER A 33 14.68 -5.92 7.83
N SER A 34 15.33 -5.54 8.93
CA SER A 34 15.72 -6.46 10.01
C SER A 34 14.58 -6.73 11.01
N ASN A 35 13.45 -6.04 10.88
CA ASN A 35 12.28 -6.21 11.75
C ASN A 35 11.23 -7.05 11.02
N GLU A 36 10.90 -8.22 11.58
CA GLU A 36 9.94 -9.15 10.98
C GLU A 36 8.54 -8.55 10.77
N LEU A 37 8.05 -7.73 11.71
CA LEU A 37 6.79 -7.01 11.54
C LEU A 37 6.89 -5.99 10.41
N GLY A 38 7.99 -5.24 10.36
CA GLY A 38 8.25 -4.27 9.30
C GLY A 38 8.29 -4.93 7.92
N ARG A 39 8.97 -6.08 7.80
CA ARG A 39 9.03 -6.89 6.59
C ARG A 39 7.64 -7.34 6.13
N LYS A 40 6.85 -7.95 7.03
CA LYS A 40 5.47 -8.40 6.74
C LYS A 40 4.56 -7.24 6.31
N LEU A 41 4.70 -6.08 6.93
CA LEU A 41 3.94 -4.88 6.57
C LEU A 41 4.28 -4.42 5.15
N LEU A 42 5.57 -4.30 4.83
CA LEU A 42 6.05 -3.86 3.51
C LEU A 42 5.67 -4.85 2.40
N GLU A 43 5.74 -6.15 2.66
CA GLU A 43 5.23 -7.19 1.73
C GLU A 43 3.72 -7.06 1.48
N SER A 44 2.93 -6.71 2.51
CA SER A 44 1.50 -6.45 2.36
C SER A 44 1.23 -5.23 1.49
N LEU A 45 1.97 -4.13 1.71
CA LEU A 45 1.84 -2.91 0.90
C LEU A 45 2.19 -3.19 -0.56
N ALA A 46 3.30 -3.89 -0.83
CA ALA A 46 3.66 -4.31 -2.19
C ALA A 46 2.57 -5.11 -2.90
N THR A 47 1.78 -5.88 -2.16
CA THR A 47 0.64 -6.66 -2.69
C THR A 47 -0.56 -5.77 -3.01
N GLU A 48 -0.77 -4.68 -2.25
CA GLU A 48 -1.85 -3.72 -2.50
C GLU A 48 -1.62 -2.94 -3.80
N GLU A 49 -0.38 -2.56 -4.09
CA GLU A 49 0.01 -1.86 -5.33
C GLU A 49 -0.41 -2.63 -6.61
N ASP A 50 -0.39 -3.98 -6.60
CA ASP A 50 -0.91 -4.75 -7.75
C ASP A 50 -2.41 -4.51 -7.98
N THR A 51 -3.19 -4.40 -6.90
CA THR A 51 -4.64 -4.17 -6.98
C THR A 51 -4.92 -2.76 -7.49
N HIS A 52 -4.17 -1.78 -7.01
CA HIS A 52 -4.26 -0.40 -7.49
C HIS A 52 -3.89 -0.28 -8.96
N ARG A 53 -2.77 -0.89 -9.37
CA ARG A 53 -2.31 -0.93 -10.77
C ARG A 53 -3.37 -1.50 -11.69
N GLN A 54 -3.94 -2.67 -11.34
CA GLN A 54 -5.02 -3.28 -12.12
C GLN A 54 -6.21 -2.34 -12.26
N LYS A 55 -6.57 -1.60 -11.20
CA LYS A 55 -7.65 -0.63 -11.27
C LYS A 55 -7.34 0.54 -12.21
N PHE A 56 -6.12 1.05 -12.20
CA PHE A 56 -5.71 2.10 -13.15
C PHE A 56 -5.67 1.58 -14.59
N GLU A 57 -5.22 0.34 -14.83
CA GLU A 57 -5.24 -0.31 -16.15
C GLU A 57 -6.68 -0.47 -16.69
N GLU A 58 -7.64 -0.83 -15.82
CA GLU A 58 -9.07 -0.88 -16.16
C GLU A 58 -9.62 0.49 -16.55
N ILE A 59 -9.35 1.53 -15.73
CA ILE A 59 -9.79 2.90 -15.98
C ILE A 59 -9.18 3.42 -17.28
N TYR A 60 -7.87 3.21 -17.50
CA TYR A 60 -7.18 3.57 -18.72
C TYR A 60 -7.85 2.94 -19.95
N SER A 61 -8.15 1.65 -19.88
CA SER A 61 -8.80 0.91 -20.98
C SER A 61 -10.22 1.44 -21.26
N ALA A 62 -10.99 1.76 -20.22
CA ALA A 62 -12.31 2.36 -20.35
C ALA A 62 -12.26 3.74 -21.01
N ILE A 63 -11.42 4.65 -20.49
CA ILE A 63 -11.29 6.02 -21.03
C ILE A 63 -10.72 6.00 -22.45
N ARG A 64 -9.73 5.15 -22.74
CA ARG A 64 -9.13 5.03 -24.09
C ARG A 64 -10.15 4.58 -25.13
N SER A 65 -11.05 3.66 -24.76
CA SER A 65 -12.14 3.19 -25.63
C SER A 65 -13.32 4.16 -25.73
N LYS A 66 -13.16 5.41 -25.26
CA LYS A 66 -14.19 6.46 -25.18
C LYS A 66 -15.43 6.02 -24.40
N LYS A 67 -15.29 5.04 -23.51
CA LYS A 67 -16.29 4.74 -22.50
C LYS A 67 -16.13 5.75 -21.37
N ALA A 68 -17.22 6.04 -20.66
CA ALA A 68 -17.18 6.85 -19.46
C ALA A 68 -16.35 6.17 -18.37
N TRP A 69 -16.12 6.88 -17.26
CA TRP A 69 -15.48 6.30 -16.08
C TRP A 69 -16.16 4.98 -15.68
N PRO A 70 -15.40 3.88 -15.47
CA PRO A 70 -16.00 2.59 -15.16
C PRO A 70 -16.70 2.63 -13.81
N MET A 71 -17.86 1.96 -13.68
CA MET A 71 -18.47 1.76 -12.38
C MET A 71 -17.56 0.89 -11.52
N THR A 72 -17.44 1.25 -10.24
CA THR A 72 -16.60 0.53 -9.28
C THR A 72 -17.51 -0.23 -8.32
N ASP A 73 -17.19 -1.51 -8.11
CA ASP A 73 -17.78 -2.36 -7.08
C ASP A 73 -16.78 -2.62 -5.95
N PHE A 74 -15.82 -1.70 -5.77
CA PHE A 74 -14.71 -1.85 -4.83
C PHE A 74 -15.19 -2.22 -3.42
N GLN A 75 -14.75 -3.39 -2.95
CA GLN A 75 -15.02 -3.88 -1.61
C GLN A 75 -13.74 -3.78 -0.78
N PRO A 76 -13.56 -2.72 0.04
CA PRO A 76 -12.41 -2.64 0.91
C PRO A 76 -12.46 -3.77 1.94
N ASP A 77 -11.28 -4.31 2.29
CA ASP A 77 -11.18 -5.29 3.38
C ASP A 77 -11.37 -4.64 4.77
N GLY A 78 -11.50 -3.31 4.83
CA GLY A 78 -11.67 -2.52 6.04
C GLY A 78 -10.43 -2.52 6.94
N GLY A 79 -9.24 -2.79 6.38
CA GLY A 79 -7.98 -2.92 7.12
C GLY A 79 -7.85 -4.25 7.86
N LYS A 80 -8.62 -5.28 7.48
CA LYS A 80 -8.54 -6.62 8.11
C LYS A 80 -7.15 -7.23 7.96
N ARG A 81 -6.49 -7.07 6.81
CA ARG A 81 -5.12 -7.56 6.59
C ARG A 81 -4.13 -6.92 7.56
N LEU A 82 -4.10 -5.60 7.63
CA LEU A 82 -3.23 -4.87 8.56
C LEU A 82 -3.52 -5.23 10.01
N ARG A 83 -4.79 -5.29 10.43
CA ARG A 83 -5.16 -5.76 11.78
C ARG A 83 -4.62 -7.16 12.06
N THR A 84 -4.70 -8.07 11.10
CA THR A 84 -4.17 -9.43 11.27
C THR A 84 -2.65 -9.44 11.46
N ILE A 85 -1.91 -8.61 10.71
CA ILE A 85 -0.46 -8.46 10.85
C ILE A 85 -0.11 -7.95 12.26
N PHE A 86 -0.77 -6.87 12.70
CA PHE A 86 -0.51 -6.30 14.03
C PHE A 86 -0.94 -7.24 15.17
N VAL A 87 -2.09 -7.91 15.07
CA VAL A 87 -2.54 -8.88 16.08
C VAL A 87 -1.52 -10.01 16.24
N ARG A 88 -1.07 -10.61 15.13
CA ARG A 88 -0.04 -11.66 15.17
C ARG A 88 1.26 -11.14 15.79
N ALA A 89 1.67 -9.93 15.45
CA ALA A 89 2.86 -9.34 16.05
C ALA A 89 2.71 -9.15 17.57
N THR A 90 1.55 -8.69 18.04
CA THR A 90 1.29 -8.56 19.49
C THR A 90 1.23 -9.91 20.20
N GLU A 91 0.76 -10.97 19.54
CA GLU A 91 0.77 -12.34 20.08
C GLU A 91 2.19 -12.91 20.17
N GLU A 92 3.00 -12.72 19.12
CA GLU A 92 4.41 -13.16 19.05
C GLU A 92 5.31 -12.41 20.06
N MET A 93 5.00 -11.14 20.34
CA MET A 93 5.70 -10.29 21.31
C MET A 93 5.59 -10.79 22.77
N GLY A 94 4.56 -11.56 23.11
CA GLY A 94 4.33 -12.10 24.44
C GLY A 94 4.01 -11.05 25.52
N HIS A 95 3.48 -11.48 26.67
CA HIS A 95 3.05 -10.60 27.76
C HIS A 95 4.19 -10.05 28.65
N ASN A 96 5.45 -10.28 28.31
CA ASN A 96 6.60 -10.03 29.20
C ASN A 96 7.70 -9.16 28.58
N ILE A 97 7.30 -8.21 27.71
CA ILE A 97 8.23 -7.20 27.19
C ILE A 97 8.43 -6.14 28.27
N LYS A 98 9.64 -6.10 28.83
CA LYS A 98 10.10 -4.94 29.61
C LYS A 98 10.40 -3.82 28.63
N ALA A 99 9.61 -2.74 28.68
CA ALA A 99 9.96 -1.48 28.05
C ALA A 99 11.34 -1.02 28.57
N LEU A 100 12.17 -0.51 27.68
CA LEU A 100 13.44 0.12 28.04
C LEU A 100 13.15 1.38 28.86
N ALA A 101 14.01 1.69 29.83
CA ALA A 101 13.86 2.90 30.66
C ALA A 101 13.78 4.17 29.80
N THR A 102 14.55 4.23 28.71
CA THR A 102 14.52 5.31 27.71
C THR A 102 13.19 5.45 26.99
N GLU A 103 12.43 4.37 26.80
CA GLU A 103 11.09 4.41 26.18
C GLU A 103 10.05 4.98 27.16
N LEU A 104 10.20 4.70 28.46
CA LEU A 104 9.33 5.26 29.50
C LEU A 104 9.59 6.75 29.75
N ASP A 105 10.86 7.18 29.76
CA ASP A 105 11.23 8.59 29.92
C ASP A 105 10.70 9.46 28.78
N ALA A 106 10.68 8.93 27.55
CA ALA A 106 10.14 9.62 26.39
C ALA A 106 8.64 9.91 26.50
N ILE A 107 7.85 8.99 27.09
CA ILE A 107 6.41 9.18 27.31
C ILE A 107 6.15 10.21 28.41
N GLN A 108 7.00 10.26 29.44
CA GLN A 108 6.85 11.21 30.55
C GLN A 108 7.17 12.67 30.20
N THR A 109 7.88 12.89 29.09
CA THR A 109 8.33 14.22 28.66
C THR A 109 7.41 14.86 27.60
N ALA A 110 6.47 14.09 27.04
CA ALA A 110 5.47 14.54 26.06
C ALA A 110 4.18 15.01 26.73
#